data_AF-A0AAU9VLD5-F1
#
_entry.id   AF-A0AAU9VLD5-F1
#
_cell.length_a   1.000
_cell.length_b   1.000
_cell.length_c   1.000
_cell.angle_alpha   90.00
_cell.angle_beta   90.00
_cell.angle_gamma   90.00
#
_symmetry.space_group_name_H-M   'P 1'
#
loop_
_entity.id
_entity.type
_entity.pdbx_description
1 polymer ?
#
loop_
_entity_poly.entity_id
_entity_poly.type
_entity_poly.pdbx_seq_one_letter_code
_entity_poly.pdbx_strand_id
1 'polypeptide(L)'
;MVLCLIVGCGSKSGRDKGLYFARVPSVVTNQGEEAQKLSEERRSRWISAISRDDLTEEILENDRVCVKHFVSGRAAKSWDKFNIDWVPTLLLGHKKATDRADHKEAAAKRSERAREHELVKKPAFEKRSRVRTRANGEEKLNEPGEQVSNLSFKGNEDEEKKLTVEAGTQTEEFEYLFSSLNIDRKPFDWWEFVQNEEKAKFYTGLPSFDILQNVFEHVSPFVAYKSQNLTTFQEFVMTLIKLKLDAPHQDLSYRFNVSLSTVSRNFFILDGSARCTPGSTYQLA
;
A
#
# COMPACT_ATOMS: atom_id res chain seq x y z
N MET A 1 -4.77 -16.48 -6.61
CA MET A 1 -5.00 -15.07 -6.20
C MET A 1 -4.27 -14.86 -4.88
N VAL A 2 -3.41 -13.85 -4.77
CA VAL A 2 -2.59 -13.64 -3.56
C VAL A 2 -3.31 -12.69 -2.61
N LEU A 3 -3.44 -13.10 -1.35
CA LEU A 3 -3.97 -12.30 -0.24
C LEU A 3 -2.82 -11.82 0.64
N CYS A 4 -2.93 -10.63 1.21
CA CYS A 4 -1.99 -10.17 2.22
C CYS A 4 -2.13 -11.00 3.52
N LEU A 5 -1.00 -11.51 4.02
CA LEU A 5 -0.94 -12.39 5.19
C LEU A 5 -1.24 -11.69 6.52
N ILE A 6 -1.05 -10.36 6.58
CA ILE A 6 -1.25 -9.55 7.79
C ILE A 6 -2.72 -9.52 8.24
N VAL A 7 -2.93 -9.69 9.54
CA VAL A 7 -4.25 -9.69 10.18
C VAL A 7 -4.97 -8.36 9.91
N GLY A 8 -6.24 -8.45 9.49
CA GLY A 8 -7.05 -7.27 9.17
C GLY A 8 -6.73 -6.63 7.82
N CYS A 9 -5.67 -7.04 7.12
CA CYS A 9 -5.34 -6.50 5.81
C CYS A 9 -6.16 -7.17 4.69
N GLY A 10 -7.09 -6.43 4.09
CA GLY A 10 -7.96 -6.92 3.01
C GLY A 10 -7.36 -6.87 1.61
N SER A 11 -6.05 -6.60 1.48
CA SER A 11 -5.41 -6.35 0.20
C SER A 11 -5.18 -7.62 -0.62
N LYS A 12 -5.56 -7.58 -1.90
CA LYS A 12 -5.54 -8.75 -2.80
C LYS A 12 -4.96 -8.39 -4.16
N SER A 13 -4.01 -9.17 -4.66
CA SER A 13 -3.32 -8.88 -5.92
C SER A 13 -4.24 -8.78 -7.14
N GLY A 14 -5.35 -9.54 -7.13
CA GLY A 14 -6.33 -9.50 -8.23
C GLY A 14 -7.22 -8.26 -8.23
N ARG A 15 -7.50 -7.68 -7.06
CA ARG A 15 -8.36 -6.48 -6.92
C ARG A 15 -7.52 -5.20 -6.93
N ASP A 16 -6.46 -5.22 -6.14
CA ASP A 16 -5.58 -4.08 -5.90
C ASP A 16 -4.39 -4.17 -6.86
N LYS A 17 -4.64 -3.85 -8.12
CA LYS A 17 -3.63 -3.87 -9.18
C LYS A 17 -2.52 -2.87 -8.87
N GLY A 18 -1.27 -3.25 -9.14
CA GLY A 18 -0.10 -2.40 -8.93
C GLY A 18 0.49 -2.42 -7.52
N LEU A 19 -0.11 -3.14 -6.57
CA LEU A 19 0.50 -3.34 -5.25
C LEU A 19 1.61 -4.40 -5.31
N TYR A 20 2.75 -4.10 -4.69
CA TYR A 20 3.82 -5.06 -4.48
C TYR A 20 3.47 -5.99 -3.32
N PHE A 21 3.79 -7.28 -3.49
CA PHE A 21 3.56 -8.34 -2.51
C PHE A 21 4.88 -9.04 -2.23
N ALA A 22 5.46 -8.76 -1.06
CA ALA A 22 6.70 -9.35 -0.60
C ALA A 22 6.48 -10.81 -0.18
N ARG A 23 7.41 -11.69 -0.56
CA ARG A 23 7.43 -13.08 -0.11
C ARG A 23 8.00 -13.17 1.29
N VAL A 24 7.39 -14.02 2.12
CA VAL A 24 7.95 -14.32 3.45
C VAL A 24 9.31 -15.01 3.27
N PRO A 25 10.37 -14.53 3.94
CA PRO A 25 11.71 -15.09 3.80
C PRO A 25 11.78 -16.58 4.16
N SER A 26 12.45 -17.36 3.31
CA SER A 26 12.84 -18.75 3.59
C SER A 26 14.23 -18.79 4.24
N VAL A 27 14.51 -19.86 4.99
CA VAL A 27 15.86 -20.11 5.51
C VAL A 27 16.75 -20.64 4.38
N VAL A 28 17.94 -20.05 4.24
CA VAL A 28 18.92 -20.43 3.21
C VAL A 28 20.03 -21.23 3.87
N THR A 29 20.13 -22.52 3.58
CA THR A 29 21.11 -23.43 4.21
C THR A 29 22.36 -23.70 3.35
N ASN A 30 22.36 -23.27 2.08
CA ASN A 30 23.39 -23.63 1.10
C ASN A 30 24.44 -22.53 0.83
N GLN A 31 24.41 -21.40 1.53
CA GLN A 31 25.29 -20.24 1.30
C GLN A 31 26.26 -19.97 2.46
N GLY A 32 26.48 -20.95 3.34
CA GLY A 32 27.34 -20.84 4.51
C GLY A 32 26.59 -20.45 5.79
N GLU A 33 27.26 -20.59 6.94
CA GLU A 33 26.65 -20.44 8.26
C GLU A 33 26.14 -19.01 8.55
N GLU A 34 26.85 -17.98 8.07
CA GLU A 34 26.47 -16.58 8.29
C GLU A 34 25.17 -16.23 7.54
N ALA A 35 25.05 -16.66 6.29
CA ALA A 35 23.85 -16.46 5.48
C ALA A 35 22.65 -17.22 6.07
N GLN A 36 22.89 -18.43 6.59
CA GLN A 36 21.87 -19.19 7.29
C GLN A 36 21.37 -18.45 8.53
N LYS A 37 22.26 -18.03 9.44
CA LYS A 37 21.91 -17.29 10.65
C LYS A 37 21.14 -16.00 10.34
N LEU A 38 21.56 -15.23 9.34
CA LEU A 38 20.86 -14.01 8.92
C LEU A 38 19.46 -14.30 8.37
N SER A 39 19.30 -15.36 7.57
CA SER A 39 18.01 -15.75 7.02
C SER A 39 17.04 -16.27 8.09
N GLU A 40 17.55 -17.03 9.07
CA GLU A 40 16.79 -17.51 10.23
C GLU A 40 16.34 -16.33 11.10
N GLU A 41 17.23 -15.40 11.41
CA GLU A 41 16.89 -14.20 12.18
C GLU A 41 15.83 -13.37 11.47
N ARG A 42 16.01 -13.13 10.17
CA ARG A 42 15.05 -12.38 9.37
C ARG A 42 13.68 -13.06 9.37
N ARG A 43 13.66 -14.37 9.15
CA ARG A 43 12.42 -15.16 9.13
C ARG A 43 11.72 -15.13 10.49
N SER A 44 12.46 -15.32 11.58
CA SER A 44 11.94 -15.26 12.94
C SER A 44 11.29 -13.90 13.24
N ARG A 45 11.95 -12.79 12.86
CA ARG A 45 11.38 -11.45 13.02
C ARG A 45 10.13 -11.22 12.18
N TRP A 46 10.08 -11.75 10.96
CA TRP A 46 8.89 -11.68 10.11
C TRP A 46 7.71 -12.42 10.72
N ILE A 47 7.93 -13.65 11.21
CA ILE A 47 6.90 -14.46 11.87
C ILE A 47 6.40 -13.73 13.13
N SER A 48 7.32 -13.19 13.93
CA SER A 48 6.98 -12.39 15.10
C SER A 48 6.16 -11.13 14.75
N ALA A 49 6.50 -10.43 13.67
CA ALA A 49 5.74 -9.25 13.22
C ALA A 49 4.34 -9.60 12.70
N ILE A 50 4.20 -10.73 12.00
CA ILE A 50 2.91 -11.21 11.52
C ILE A 50 2.03 -11.64 12.71
N SER A 51 2.63 -12.25 13.74
CA SER A 51 1.98 -12.68 14.99
C SER A 51 0.63 -13.38 14.73
N ARG A 52 0.66 -14.41 13.87
CA ARG A 52 -0.45 -15.34 13.63
C ARG A 52 -0.09 -16.71 14.20
N ASP A 53 -1.08 -17.35 14.78
CA ASP A 53 -1.07 -18.70 15.34
C ASP A 53 -1.11 -19.79 14.27
N ASP A 54 -1.88 -19.59 13.19
CA ASP A 54 -2.06 -20.58 12.10
C ASP A 54 -0.91 -20.66 11.08
N LEU A 55 0.34 -20.37 11.45
CA LEU A 55 1.46 -20.34 10.49
C LEU A 55 2.08 -21.73 10.31
N THR A 56 1.84 -22.37 9.15
CA THR A 56 2.58 -23.56 8.71
C THR A 56 3.64 -23.21 7.66
N GLU A 57 4.64 -24.07 7.49
CA GLU A 57 5.71 -23.90 6.49
C GLU A 57 5.16 -23.75 5.05
N GLU A 58 4.11 -24.52 4.70
CA GLU A 58 3.45 -24.47 3.39
C GLU A 58 2.71 -23.14 3.14
N ILE A 59 2.14 -22.57 4.20
CA ILE A 59 1.47 -21.27 4.17
C ILE A 59 2.51 -20.16 3.98
N LEU A 60 3.62 -20.21 4.71
CA LEU A 60 4.69 -19.20 4.62
C LEU A 60 5.33 -19.13 3.23
N GLU A 61 5.47 -20.26 2.52
CA GLU A 61 6.06 -20.29 1.18
C GLU A 61 5.19 -19.56 0.12
N ASN A 62 3.87 -19.66 0.25
CA ASN A 62 2.91 -19.14 -0.72
C ASN A 62 2.38 -17.75 -0.34
N ASP A 63 2.35 -17.45 0.96
CA ASP A 63 1.78 -16.22 1.46
C ASP A 63 2.69 -15.02 1.27
N ARG A 64 2.05 -13.85 1.16
CA ARG A 64 2.73 -12.60 0.85
C ARG A 64 2.25 -11.48 1.75
N VAL A 65 3.13 -10.53 2.04
CA VAL A 65 2.82 -9.30 2.75
C VAL A 65 2.79 -8.15 1.75
N CYS A 66 1.72 -7.35 1.74
CA CYS A 66 1.61 -6.24 0.80
C CYS A 66 2.48 -5.04 1.20
N VAL A 67 2.79 -4.20 0.21
CA VAL A 67 3.52 -2.92 0.31
C VAL A 67 3.15 -2.05 1.50
N LYS A 68 1.88 -2.02 1.93
CA LYS A 68 1.39 -1.14 3.01
C LYS A 68 2.04 -1.38 4.37
N HIS A 69 2.71 -2.52 4.56
CA HIS A 69 3.34 -2.90 5.83
C HIS A 69 4.83 -2.55 5.91
N PHE A 70 5.37 -1.97 4.83
CA PHE A 70 6.75 -1.50 4.72
C PHE A 70 6.74 0.02 4.57
N VAL A 71 7.67 0.70 5.24
CA VAL A 71 7.89 2.15 5.22
C VAL A 71 8.27 2.63 3.82
N SER A 72 9.25 2.01 3.16
CA SER A 72 9.61 2.33 1.77
C SER A 72 8.70 1.63 0.75
N GLY A 73 7.71 0.87 1.23
CA GLY A 73 6.78 0.14 0.39
C GLY A 73 7.34 -1.09 -0.33
N ARG A 74 8.57 -1.49 -0.04
CA ARG A 74 9.17 -2.75 -0.47
C ARG A 74 9.96 -3.37 0.68
N ALA A 75 9.96 -4.69 0.75
CA ALA A 75 10.83 -5.40 1.67
C ALA A 75 12.29 -5.20 1.26
N ALA A 76 13.17 -4.97 2.22
CA ALA A 76 14.60 -4.86 1.98
C ALA A 76 15.18 -6.19 1.45
N LYS A 77 16.42 -6.15 0.95
CA LYS A 77 17.15 -7.36 0.53
C LYS A 77 17.43 -8.27 1.74
N SER A 78 17.97 -9.47 1.57
CA SER A 78 18.16 -10.44 2.68
C SER A 78 19.50 -10.35 3.41
N TRP A 79 20.38 -9.42 3.05
CA TRP A 79 21.68 -9.16 3.72
C TRP A 79 21.78 -7.80 4.44
N ASP A 80 21.04 -6.78 3.98
CA ASP A 80 20.85 -5.45 4.58
C ASP A 80 20.06 -5.41 5.93
N LYS A 81 20.56 -6.10 6.96
CA LYS A 81 19.88 -6.32 8.26
C LYS A 81 19.41 -5.04 8.97
N PHE A 82 20.08 -3.92 8.74
CA PHE A 82 19.82 -2.65 9.41
C PHE A 82 18.77 -1.79 8.71
N ASN A 83 18.22 -2.27 7.58
CA ASN A 83 17.16 -1.57 6.88
C ASN A 83 15.86 -1.55 7.71
N ILE A 84 15.19 -0.40 7.76
CA ILE A 84 13.87 -0.25 8.41
C ILE A 84 12.83 -1.22 7.81
N ASP A 85 12.93 -1.51 6.51
CA ASP A 85 12.06 -2.43 5.79
C ASP A 85 12.59 -3.87 5.74
N TRP A 86 13.59 -4.19 6.57
CA TRP A 86 14.05 -5.55 6.76
C TRP A 86 12.93 -6.48 7.24
N VAL A 87 12.03 -5.93 8.05
CA VAL A 87 10.86 -6.57 8.66
C VAL A 87 9.65 -5.65 8.45
N PRO A 88 8.45 -6.19 8.17
CA PRO A 88 7.24 -5.37 8.14
C PRO A 88 6.96 -4.79 9.52
N THR A 89 6.73 -3.48 9.59
CA THR A 89 6.54 -2.74 10.84
C THR A 89 5.22 -1.96 10.90
N LEU A 90 4.64 -1.64 9.74
CA LEU A 90 3.44 -0.81 9.66
C LEU A 90 2.15 -1.64 9.65
N LEU A 91 1.12 -1.14 10.35
CA LEU A 91 -0.26 -1.64 10.27
C LEU A 91 -0.41 -3.16 10.45
N LEU A 92 0.28 -3.74 11.44
CA LEU A 92 0.32 -5.19 11.67
C LEU A 92 -0.99 -5.78 12.24
N GLY A 93 -1.98 -4.96 12.56
CA GLY A 93 -3.32 -5.41 12.98
C GLY A 93 -3.47 -5.76 14.47
N HIS A 94 -2.42 -5.58 15.27
CA HIS A 94 -2.36 -6.00 16.69
C HIS A 94 -2.57 -4.88 17.71
N LYS A 95 -3.30 -3.81 17.39
CA LYS A 95 -3.53 -2.69 18.32
C LYS A 95 -4.43 -3.08 19.50
N LYS A 96 -4.05 -2.63 20.70
CA LYS A 96 -4.77 -2.88 21.97
C LYS A 96 -6.16 -2.25 21.97
N ALA A 97 -7.19 -3.08 22.16
CA ALA A 97 -8.54 -2.87 22.71
C ALA A 97 -9.43 -1.67 22.29
N THR A 98 -8.91 -0.54 21.80
CA THR A 98 -9.70 0.65 21.45
C THR A 98 -10.46 0.50 20.14
N ASP A 99 -9.96 -0.34 19.23
CA ASP A 99 -10.50 -0.49 17.86
C ASP A 99 -11.66 -1.51 17.76
N ARG A 100 -12.06 -2.15 18.88
CA ARG A 100 -13.16 -3.14 18.89
C ARG A 100 -14.52 -2.52 18.54
N ALA A 101 -14.70 -1.21 18.70
CA ALA A 101 -15.91 -0.51 18.32
C ALA A 101 -16.05 -0.40 16.78
N ASP A 102 -14.99 0.05 16.10
CA ASP A 102 -14.97 0.20 14.63
C ASP A 102 -15.03 -1.16 13.91
N HIS A 103 -14.43 -2.20 14.50
CA HIS A 103 -14.52 -3.56 13.96
C HIS A 103 -15.93 -4.16 14.06
N LYS A 104 -16.72 -3.84 15.10
CA LYS A 104 -18.13 -4.25 15.18
C LYS A 104 -18.97 -3.59 14.10
N GLU A 105 -18.74 -2.30 13.82
CA GLU A 105 -19.46 -1.57 12.79
C GLU A 105 -19.11 -2.10 11.38
N ALA A 106 -17.83 -2.35 11.10
CA ALA A 106 -17.41 -2.94 9.83
C ALA A 106 -17.92 -4.38 9.63
N ALA A 107 -17.99 -5.17 10.70
CA ALA A 107 -18.59 -6.51 10.69
C ALA A 107 -20.10 -6.46 10.47
N ALA A 108 -20.80 -5.53 11.12
CA ALA A 108 -22.24 -5.28 10.93
C ALA A 108 -22.53 -4.91 9.47
N LYS A 109 -21.82 -3.92 8.91
CA LYS A 109 -21.92 -3.50 7.50
C LYS A 109 -21.58 -4.64 6.51
N ARG A 110 -20.75 -5.61 6.90
CA ARG A 110 -20.47 -6.80 6.08
C ARG A 110 -21.64 -7.80 6.15
N SER A 111 -22.19 -8.04 7.34
CA SER A 111 -23.33 -8.94 7.53
C SER A 111 -24.59 -8.42 6.84
N GLU A 112 -24.79 -7.10 6.82
CA GLU A 112 -25.89 -6.44 6.13
C GLU A 112 -25.79 -6.62 4.63
N ARG A 113 -24.62 -6.33 4.02
CA ARG A 113 -24.38 -6.59 2.59
C ARG A 113 -24.54 -8.07 2.20
N ALA A 114 -24.16 -9.00 3.08
CA ALA A 114 -24.36 -10.42 2.84
C ALA A 114 -25.87 -10.77 2.82
N ARG A 115 -26.65 -10.22 3.75
CA ARG A 115 -28.11 -10.36 3.79
C ARG A 115 -28.78 -9.74 2.58
N GLU A 116 -28.37 -8.53 2.17
CA GLU A 116 -28.86 -7.88 0.95
C GLU A 116 -28.62 -8.75 -0.30
N HIS A 117 -27.41 -9.30 -0.43
CA HIS A 117 -27.07 -10.15 -1.56
C HIS A 117 -27.85 -11.48 -1.53
N GLU A 118 -28.17 -12.02 -0.35
CA GLU A 118 -29.01 -13.19 -0.18
C GLU A 118 -30.48 -12.91 -0.52
N LEU A 119 -31.00 -11.73 -0.13
CA LEU A 119 -32.34 -11.26 -0.50
C LEU A 119 -32.49 -11.01 -2.01
N VAL A 120 -31.42 -10.63 -2.70
CA VAL A 120 -31.41 -10.50 -4.17
C VAL A 120 -31.27 -11.85 -4.87
N LYS A 121 -30.44 -12.77 -4.33
CA LYS A 121 -30.20 -14.09 -4.92
C LYS A 121 -31.35 -15.07 -4.76
N LYS A 122 -32.04 -15.09 -3.61
CA LYS A 122 -33.19 -15.98 -3.35
C LYS A 122 -34.28 -15.88 -4.42
N PRO A 123 -34.83 -14.70 -4.76
CA PRO A 123 -35.85 -14.57 -5.80
C PRO A 123 -35.29 -14.81 -7.22
N ALA A 124 -34.01 -14.52 -7.49
CA ALA A 124 -33.39 -14.79 -8.78
C ALA A 124 -33.16 -16.30 -9.00
N PHE A 125 -32.73 -17.02 -7.96
CA PHE A 125 -32.59 -18.48 -7.96
C PHE A 125 -33.95 -19.16 -8.05
N GLU A 126 -34.96 -18.66 -7.34
CA GLU A 126 -36.33 -19.20 -7.38
C GLU A 126 -37.04 -18.93 -8.73
N LYS A 127 -36.81 -17.78 -9.36
CA LYS A 127 -37.25 -17.54 -10.75
C LYS A 127 -36.54 -18.47 -11.73
N ARG A 128 -35.22 -18.70 -11.56
CA ARG A 128 -34.44 -19.62 -12.41
C ARG A 128 -34.83 -21.08 -12.21
N SER A 129 -35.17 -21.49 -10.97
CA SER A 129 -35.61 -22.84 -10.66
C SER A 129 -37.03 -23.11 -11.17
N ARG A 130 -37.97 -22.15 -11.04
CA ARG A 130 -39.33 -22.26 -11.61
C ARG A 130 -39.34 -22.36 -13.14
N VAL A 131 -38.36 -21.77 -13.82
CA VAL A 131 -38.16 -21.91 -15.28
C VAL A 131 -37.58 -23.30 -15.62
N ARG A 132 -36.69 -23.85 -14.77
CA ARG A 132 -36.11 -25.19 -14.95
C ARG A 132 -37.08 -26.33 -14.61
N THR A 133 -37.90 -26.19 -13.56
CA THR A 133 -38.88 -27.21 -13.16
C THR A 133 -40.07 -27.32 -14.13
N ARG A 134 -40.33 -26.28 -14.94
CA ARG A 134 -41.27 -26.35 -16.06
C ARG A 134 -40.70 -27.10 -17.28
N ALA A 135 -39.39 -27.30 -17.35
CA ALA A 135 -38.72 -27.90 -18.51
C ALA A 135 -38.38 -29.39 -18.34
N ASN A 136 -38.35 -29.92 -17.11
CA ASN A 136 -38.05 -31.34 -16.87
C ASN A 136 -39.13 -31.95 -15.97
N GLY A 137 -40.06 -32.67 -16.59
CA GLY A 137 -40.84 -33.69 -15.91
C GLY A 137 -39.99 -34.95 -15.67
N GLU A 138 -40.25 -35.56 -14.51
CA GLU A 138 -40.06 -36.98 -14.13
C GLU A 138 -38.64 -37.56 -14.06
N GLU A 139 -38.17 -37.85 -12.84
CA GLU A 139 -37.99 -39.22 -12.30
C GLU A 139 -37.51 -39.18 -10.82
N LYS A 140 -38.10 -40.03 -9.97
CA LYS A 140 -37.78 -40.23 -8.54
C LYS A 140 -36.90 -41.47 -8.38
N LEU A 141 -36.11 -41.55 -7.29
CA LEU A 141 -35.89 -42.77 -6.49
C LEU A 141 -35.26 -42.46 -5.09
N ASN A 142 -35.83 -43.11 -4.07
CA ASN A 142 -35.49 -43.27 -2.62
C ASN A 142 -34.07 -43.86 -2.37
N GLU A 143 -33.40 -43.89 -1.20
CA GLU A 143 -33.47 -43.42 0.21
C GLU A 143 -32.04 -43.68 0.82
N PRO A 144 -31.77 -43.96 2.14
CA PRO A 144 -31.26 -43.03 3.16
C PRO A 144 -29.88 -43.44 3.77
N GLY A 145 -29.35 -42.66 4.72
CA GLY A 145 -28.20 -43.09 5.55
C GLY A 145 -27.75 -42.08 6.62
N GLU A 146 -27.75 -42.50 7.88
CA GLU A 146 -27.58 -41.77 9.16
C GLU A 146 -26.17 -41.20 9.47
N GLN A 147 -26.12 -39.99 10.05
CA GLN A 147 -25.69 -39.60 11.42
C GLN A 147 -24.44 -40.25 12.03
N VAL A 148 -23.52 -39.45 12.60
CA VAL A 148 -23.13 -39.56 14.03
C VAL A 148 -22.51 -38.25 14.61
N SER A 149 -23.07 -37.85 15.76
CA SER A 149 -22.51 -37.25 17.01
C SER A 149 -21.48 -36.11 17.09
N ASN A 150 -21.94 -35.04 17.76
CA ASN A 150 -21.31 -34.18 18.78
C ASN A 150 -19.99 -34.66 19.42
N LEU A 151 -19.05 -33.73 19.72
CA LEU A 151 -18.36 -33.63 21.03
C LEU A 151 -17.76 -32.22 21.25
N SER A 152 -17.52 -31.89 22.52
CA SER A 152 -17.58 -30.57 23.19
C SER A 152 -16.26 -29.75 23.29
N PHE A 153 -16.43 -28.46 23.55
CA PHE A 153 -15.51 -27.39 24.01
C PHE A 153 -14.52 -27.75 25.15
N LYS A 154 -13.30 -27.15 25.14
CA LYS A 154 -12.79 -26.21 26.18
C LYS A 154 -11.41 -25.63 25.87
N GLY A 155 -11.21 -24.37 26.24
CA GLY A 155 -9.97 -23.60 26.07
C GLY A 155 -9.01 -23.69 27.25
N ASN A 156 -7.90 -22.94 27.15
CA ASN A 156 -7.10 -22.44 28.27
C ASN A 156 -6.19 -21.28 27.81
N GLU A 157 -5.94 -20.38 28.76
CA GLU A 157 -5.14 -19.15 28.75
C GLU A 157 -3.64 -19.49 28.93
N ASP A 158 -2.70 -18.60 28.50
CA ASP A 158 -1.68 -17.99 29.38
C ASP A 158 -0.48 -17.32 28.67
N GLU A 159 -0.20 -16.12 29.20
CA GLU A 159 1.06 -15.40 29.46
C GLU A 159 2.04 -14.83 28.40
N GLU A 160 2.36 -13.56 28.69
CA GLU A 160 3.17 -12.54 28.04
C GLU A 160 4.63 -12.60 28.54
N LYS A 161 5.64 -12.31 27.70
CA LYS A 161 6.95 -11.80 28.19
C LYS A 161 7.71 -10.96 27.16
N LYS A 162 8.11 -9.78 27.62
CA LYS A 162 8.73 -8.63 26.96
C LYS A 162 10.24 -8.64 27.22
N LEU A 163 11.07 -8.28 26.24
CA LEU A 163 12.42 -7.75 26.51
C LEU A 163 12.94 -6.86 25.35
N THR A 164 13.40 -5.68 25.76
CA THR A 164 13.95 -4.55 25.01
C THR A 164 15.47 -4.63 24.94
N VAL A 165 16.12 -4.31 23.80
CA VAL A 165 17.52 -3.83 23.79
C VAL A 165 17.73 -2.82 22.66
N GLU A 166 18.47 -1.78 23.02
CA GLU A 166 18.65 -0.47 22.40
C GLU A 166 19.71 -0.43 21.28
N ALA A 167 19.64 0.67 20.53
CA ALA A 167 20.44 0.99 19.35
C ALA A 167 21.84 1.53 19.69
N GLY A 168 22.80 1.25 18.81
CA GLY A 168 24.09 1.94 18.73
C GLY A 168 24.48 2.08 17.27
N THR A 169 24.63 3.33 16.82
CA THR A 169 24.94 3.75 15.44
C THR A 169 26.44 3.76 15.17
N GLN A 170 26.84 3.46 13.93
CA GLN A 170 28.10 3.96 13.36
C GLN A 170 27.93 4.09 11.85
N THR A 171 27.84 5.33 11.36
CA THR A 171 27.53 5.70 9.98
C THR A 171 28.65 6.56 9.42
N GLU A 172 29.48 5.98 8.56
CA GLU A 172 30.35 6.73 7.63
C GLU A 172 30.66 5.88 6.39
N GLU A 173 30.70 4.54 6.50
CA GLU A 173 31.01 3.65 5.36
C GLU A 173 29.81 3.23 4.47
N PHE A 174 28.58 3.61 4.83
CA PHE A 174 27.36 3.15 4.13
C PHE A 174 26.80 4.11 3.07
N GLU A 175 27.35 5.31 2.92
CA GLU A 175 26.78 6.37 2.06
C GLU A 175 26.70 5.95 0.57
N TYR A 176 27.68 5.17 0.10
CA TYR A 176 27.71 4.62 -1.26
C TYR A 176 26.60 3.58 -1.50
N LEU A 177 26.22 2.82 -0.46
CA LEU A 177 25.18 1.79 -0.56
C LEU A 177 23.78 2.40 -0.60
N PHE A 178 23.55 3.48 0.15
CA PHE A 178 22.31 4.28 0.07
C PHE A 178 22.12 4.92 -1.31
N SER A 179 23.20 5.31 -1.98
CA SER A 179 23.15 5.82 -3.36
C SER A 179 22.65 4.77 -4.36
N SER A 180 22.98 3.49 -4.16
CA SER A 180 22.51 2.39 -5.02
C SER A 180 21.02 2.01 -4.80
N LEU A 181 20.43 2.37 -3.65
CA LEU A 181 19.00 2.18 -3.35
C LEU A 181 18.12 3.33 -3.89
N ASN A 182 18.70 4.45 -4.32
CA ASN A 182 17.98 5.58 -4.92
C ASN A 182 17.60 5.38 -6.39
N ILE A 183 17.99 4.27 -7.02
CA ILE A 183 17.77 4.01 -8.46
C ILE A 183 16.27 3.81 -8.78
N ASP A 184 15.47 3.32 -7.83
CA ASP A 184 14.01 3.12 -7.99
C ASP A 184 13.17 4.25 -7.32
N ARG A 185 13.82 5.20 -6.64
CA ARG A 185 13.13 6.30 -5.94
C ARG A 185 12.89 7.43 -6.94
N LYS A 186 11.61 7.76 -7.17
CA LYS A 186 11.28 8.89 -8.05
C LYS A 186 11.86 10.19 -7.43
N PRO A 187 12.52 11.04 -8.21
CA PRO A 187 13.13 12.26 -7.68
C PRO A 187 12.06 13.21 -7.14
N PHE A 188 12.37 13.96 -6.08
CA PHE A 188 11.45 14.90 -5.42
C PHE A 188 10.15 14.26 -4.89
N ASP A 189 10.22 13.00 -4.45
CA ASP A 189 9.11 12.38 -3.72
C ASP A 189 9.10 12.77 -2.23
N TRP A 190 8.01 12.45 -1.55
CA TRP A 190 7.72 12.82 -0.15
C TRP A 190 8.90 12.56 0.79
N TRP A 191 9.56 11.40 0.68
CA TRP A 191 10.68 11.02 1.56
C TRP A 191 11.92 11.91 1.44
N GLU A 192 12.14 12.59 0.30
CA GLU A 192 13.33 13.44 0.12
C GLU A 192 13.28 14.70 0.97
N PHE A 193 12.08 15.11 1.38
CA PHE A 193 11.84 16.33 2.13
C PHE A 193 11.61 16.08 3.62
N VAL A 194 11.07 14.91 3.99
CA VAL A 194 10.87 14.51 5.39
C VAL A 194 12.15 14.57 6.21
N GLN A 195 13.26 14.14 5.61
CA GLN A 195 14.55 14.06 6.30
C GLN A 195 15.42 15.30 6.09
N ASN A 196 14.97 16.29 5.32
CA ASN A 196 15.80 17.43 4.93
C ASN A 196 14.99 18.73 4.83
N GLU A 197 14.85 19.39 5.98
CA GLU A 197 14.13 20.67 6.09
C GLU A 197 14.77 21.79 5.27
N GLU A 198 16.11 21.82 5.16
CA GLU A 198 16.81 22.80 4.33
C GLU A 198 16.46 22.63 2.86
N LYS A 199 16.37 21.39 2.38
CA LYS A 199 15.94 21.07 1.02
C LYS A 199 14.49 21.48 0.78
N ALA A 200 13.59 21.22 1.74
CA ALA A 200 12.20 21.69 1.68
C ALA A 200 12.15 23.21 1.55
N LYS A 201 12.88 23.92 2.42
CA LYS A 201 12.96 25.37 2.41
C LYS A 201 13.55 25.91 1.11
N PHE A 202 14.65 25.34 0.63
CA PHE A 202 15.31 25.76 -0.59
C PHE A 202 14.40 25.64 -1.81
N TYR A 203 13.79 24.46 -2.03
CA TYR A 203 13.01 24.19 -3.23
C TYR A 203 11.61 24.79 -3.21
N THR A 204 10.93 24.78 -2.06
CA THR A 204 9.52 25.14 -1.98
C THR A 204 9.27 26.54 -1.42
N GLY A 205 10.23 27.08 -0.66
CA GLY A 205 10.06 28.35 0.05
C GLY A 205 9.33 28.26 1.36
N LEU A 206 8.82 27.07 1.70
CA LEU A 206 8.10 26.86 2.95
C LEU A 206 9.09 26.59 4.10
N PRO A 207 8.75 26.95 5.35
CA PRO A 207 9.70 26.89 6.45
C PRO A 207 10.09 25.47 6.87
N SER A 208 9.17 24.52 6.73
CA SER A 208 9.35 23.13 7.13
C SER A 208 8.56 22.18 6.22
N PHE A 209 8.90 20.90 6.29
CA PHE A 209 8.17 19.86 5.59
C PHE A 209 6.71 19.73 6.06
N ASP A 210 6.45 19.90 7.35
CA ASP A 210 5.08 19.84 7.88
C ASP A 210 4.18 20.90 7.26
N ILE A 211 4.70 22.10 7.01
CA ILE A 211 3.95 23.17 6.35
C ILE A 211 3.72 22.81 4.88
N LEU A 212 4.75 22.28 4.20
CA LEU A 212 4.62 21.79 2.82
C LEU A 212 3.55 20.71 2.69
N GLN A 213 3.54 19.73 3.59
CA GLN A 213 2.56 18.66 3.62
C GLN A 213 1.16 19.18 3.92
N ASN A 214 1.00 20.05 4.91
CA ASN A 214 -0.29 20.67 5.22
C ASN A 214 -0.85 21.42 4.02
N VAL A 215 -0.04 22.24 3.33
CA VAL A 215 -0.48 22.95 2.12
C VAL A 215 -0.87 21.96 1.02
N PHE A 216 -0.08 20.91 0.81
CA PHE A 216 -0.40 19.87 -0.16
C PHE A 216 -1.75 19.21 0.13
N GLU A 217 -2.01 18.81 1.39
CA GLU A 217 -3.27 18.18 1.80
C GLU A 217 -4.48 19.10 1.58
N HIS A 218 -4.30 20.41 1.73
CA HIS A 218 -5.36 21.39 1.46
C HIS A 218 -5.60 21.62 -0.04
N VAL A 219 -4.54 21.64 -0.86
CA VAL A 219 -4.64 21.96 -2.30
C VAL A 219 -5.01 20.73 -3.12
N SER A 220 -4.50 19.54 -2.76
CA SER A 220 -4.65 18.29 -3.50
C SER A 220 -6.11 17.94 -3.90
N PRO A 221 -7.13 18.12 -3.04
CA PRO A 221 -8.52 17.84 -3.40
C PRO A 221 -9.07 18.69 -4.55
N PHE A 222 -8.51 19.89 -4.76
CA PHE A 222 -8.94 20.83 -5.80
C PHE A 222 -8.20 20.63 -7.11
N VAL A 223 -7.17 19.79 -7.14
CA VAL A 223 -6.42 19.47 -8.36
C VAL A 223 -7.16 18.37 -9.12
N ALA A 224 -7.97 18.78 -10.10
CA ALA A 224 -8.79 17.86 -10.90
C ALA A 224 -7.95 16.95 -11.82
N TYR A 225 -6.74 17.37 -12.18
CA TYR A 225 -5.88 16.67 -13.12
C TYR A 225 -4.82 15.81 -12.41
N LYS A 226 -4.55 14.62 -12.95
CA LYS A 226 -3.48 13.74 -12.48
C LYS A 226 -2.64 13.31 -13.67
N SER A 227 -1.35 13.64 -13.66
CA SER A 227 -0.42 13.11 -14.66
C SER A 227 -0.27 11.60 -14.51
N GLN A 228 0.01 10.93 -15.63
CA GLN A 228 0.34 9.49 -15.65
C GLN A 228 1.79 9.23 -15.24
N ASN A 229 2.66 10.24 -15.35
CA ASN A 229 4.12 10.09 -15.18
C ASN A 229 4.61 10.56 -13.80
N LEU A 230 3.96 11.58 -13.23
CA LEU A 230 4.31 12.19 -11.95
C LEU A 230 3.26 11.89 -10.89
N THR A 231 3.68 11.77 -9.63
CA THR A 231 2.74 11.73 -8.50
C THR A 231 2.17 13.12 -8.26
N THR A 232 1.00 13.20 -7.62
CA THR A 232 0.34 14.48 -7.32
C THR A 232 1.22 15.38 -6.44
N PHE A 233 1.98 14.78 -5.53
CA PHE A 233 2.96 15.49 -4.71
C PHE A 233 4.15 16.01 -5.53
N GLN A 234 4.68 15.22 -6.47
CA GLN A 234 5.74 15.67 -7.37
C GLN A 234 5.28 16.82 -8.26
N GLU A 235 4.06 16.76 -8.78
CA GLU A 235 3.48 17.87 -9.56
C GLU A 235 3.41 19.15 -8.73
N PHE A 236 2.93 19.03 -7.49
CA PHE A 236 2.87 20.15 -6.56
C PHE A 236 4.26 20.70 -6.18
N VAL A 237 5.24 19.86 -5.93
CA VAL A 237 6.60 20.32 -5.63
C VAL A 237 7.24 20.96 -6.86
N MET A 238 7.06 20.37 -8.05
CA MET A 238 7.57 20.92 -9.30
C MET A 238 7.03 22.33 -9.54
N THR A 239 5.76 22.58 -9.22
CA THR A 239 5.16 23.92 -9.37
C THR A 239 5.74 24.92 -8.38
N LEU A 240 5.93 24.53 -7.12
CA LEU A 240 6.60 25.39 -6.14
C LEU A 240 8.06 25.70 -6.52
N ILE A 241 8.80 24.72 -7.06
CA ILE A 241 10.16 24.94 -7.58
C ILE A 241 10.16 25.94 -8.72
N LYS A 242 9.22 25.81 -9.66
CA LYS A 242 9.07 26.76 -10.77
C LYS A 242 8.76 28.16 -10.25
N LEU A 243 7.83 28.30 -9.31
CA LEU A 243 7.43 29.61 -8.76
C LEU A 243 8.55 30.26 -7.94
N LYS A 244 9.29 29.46 -7.16
CA LYS A 244 10.32 29.98 -6.24
C LYS A 244 11.64 30.28 -6.95
N LEU A 245 12.13 29.34 -7.75
CA LEU A 245 13.47 29.42 -8.35
C LEU A 245 13.43 29.96 -9.79
N ASP A 246 12.24 30.20 -10.34
CA ASP A 246 12.01 30.47 -11.76
C ASP A 246 12.72 29.46 -12.68
N ALA A 247 12.77 28.20 -12.25
CA ALA A 247 13.53 27.16 -12.95
C ALA A 247 13.01 27.00 -14.40
N PRO A 248 13.89 26.91 -15.42
CA PRO A 248 13.44 26.67 -16.78
C PRO A 248 12.84 25.27 -16.92
N HIS A 249 11.85 25.08 -17.81
CA HIS A 249 11.22 23.78 -18.01
C HIS A 249 12.24 22.67 -18.36
N GLN A 250 13.33 23.04 -19.03
CA GLN A 250 14.43 22.13 -19.35
C GLN A 250 15.10 21.57 -18.09
N ASP A 251 15.40 22.42 -17.10
CA ASP A 251 16.00 22.00 -15.83
C ASP A 251 15.06 21.11 -15.04
N LEU A 252 13.77 21.46 -14.98
CA LEU A 252 12.74 20.62 -14.36
C LEU A 252 12.64 19.25 -15.04
N SER A 253 12.76 19.19 -16.37
CA SER A 253 12.71 17.91 -17.10
C SER A 253 13.84 16.96 -16.69
N TYR A 254 15.06 17.50 -16.50
CA TYR A 254 16.21 16.72 -16.04
C TYR A 254 16.07 16.29 -14.58
N ARG A 255 15.69 17.22 -13.70
CA ARG A 255 15.52 16.98 -12.26
C ARG A 255 14.46 15.93 -11.95
N PHE A 256 13.33 15.97 -12.66
CA PHE A 256 12.21 15.05 -12.45
C PHE A 256 12.29 13.79 -13.32
N ASN A 257 13.31 13.69 -14.18
CA ASN A 257 13.48 12.60 -15.15
C ASN A 257 12.21 12.36 -16.00
N VAL A 258 11.65 13.44 -16.53
CA VAL A 258 10.46 13.42 -17.39
C VAL A 258 10.72 14.19 -18.69
N SER A 259 9.93 13.94 -19.73
CA SER A 259 10.07 14.69 -20.97
C SER A 259 9.72 16.17 -20.79
N LEU A 260 10.37 17.06 -21.56
CA LEU A 260 10.04 18.49 -21.61
C LEU A 260 8.53 18.72 -21.86
N SER A 261 7.94 17.90 -22.74
CA SER A 261 6.51 17.92 -23.02
C SER A 261 5.64 17.61 -21.80
N THR A 262 6.11 16.77 -20.87
CA THR A 262 5.41 16.47 -19.61
C THR A 262 5.43 17.67 -18.67
N VAL A 263 6.58 18.33 -18.54
CA VAL A 263 6.73 19.57 -17.75
C VAL A 263 5.83 20.66 -18.33
N SER A 264 5.92 20.93 -19.64
CA SER A 264 5.10 21.94 -20.29
C SER A 264 3.61 21.68 -20.14
N ARG A 265 3.14 20.42 -20.22
CA ARG A 265 1.72 20.11 -19.99
C ARG A 265 1.28 20.36 -18.56
N ASN A 266 2.13 20.03 -17.58
CA ASN A 266 1.82 20.28 -16.17
C ASN A 266 1.59 21.79 -15.93
N PHE A 267 2.45 22.65 -16.48
CA PHE A 267 2.31 24.11 -16.31
C PHE A 267 1.27 24.75 -17.22
N PHE A 268 1.13 24.30 -18.47
CA PHE A 268 0.14 24.83 -19.42
C PHE A 268 -1.31 24.62 -18.95
N ILE A 269 -1.57 23.52 -18.22
CA ILE A 269 -2.88 23.24 -17.65
C ILE A 269 -3.16 24.10 -16.41
N LEU A 270 -2.12 24.43 -15.63
CA LEU A 270 -2.22 25.25 -14.42
C LEU A 270 -2.35 26.74 -14.74
N ASP A 271 -1.77 27.20 -15.85
CA ASP A 271 -1.71 28.62 -16.18
C ASP A 271 -3.06 29.18 -16.65
N GLY A 272 -4.07 28.33 -16.93
CA GLY A 272 -5.44 28.76 -17.18
C GLY A 272 -5.58 29.91 -18.19
N SER A 273 -4.59 30.12 -19.06
CA SER A 273 -4.58 31.20 -20.02
C SER A 273 -5.65 30.86 -21.03
N ALA A 274 -6.77 31.55 -20.86
CA ALA A 274 -7.83 31.80 -21.80
C ALA A 274 -7.50 31.31 -23.23
N ARG A 275 -8.45 30.56 -23.77
CA ARG A 275 -8.72 30.55 -25.21
C ARG A 275 -8.58 31.97 -25.75
N CYS A 276 -7.44 32.28 -26.34
CA CYS A 276 -7.35 33.35 -27.33
C CYS A 276 -8.16 32.84 -28.54
N THR A 277 -9.45 33.15 -28.56
CA THR A 277 -10.23 33.13 -29.79
C THR A 277 -9.66 34.23 -30.68
N PRO A 278 -9.10 33.92 -31.86
CA PRO A 278 -8.81 34.96 -32.83
C PRO A 278 -10.13 35.38 -33.45
N GLY A 279 -10.53 36.65 -33.25
CA GLY A 279 -11.59 37.27 -34.02
C GLY A 279 -12.73 37.85 -33.20
N SER A 280 -12.51 39.03 -32.63
CA SER A 280 -13.56 40.04 -32.58
C SER A 280 -12.92 41.35 -33.00
N THR A 281 -13.08 41.65 -34.29
CA THR A 281 -12.80 42.95 -34.87
C THR A 281 -13.71 43.99 -34.22
N TYR A 282 -13.09 45.03 -33.67
CA TYR A 282 -13.72 46.32 -33.42
C TYR A 282 -14.52 46.76 -34.66
N GLN A 283 -15.81 47.03 -34.48
CA GLN A 283 -16.52 47.98 -35.33
C GLN A 283 -17.08 49.10 -34.45
N LEU A 284 -16.62 50.29 -34.81
CA LEU A 284 -17.04 51.61 -34.37
C LEU A 284 -18.53 51.84 -34.63
N ALA A 285 -19.19 52.47 -33.67
CA ALA A 285 -20.24 53.45 -33.89
C ALA A 285 -20.15 54.50 -32.78
#